data_AF-A0A495J5I1-F1
#
_entry.id   AF-A0A495J5I1-F1
#
_cell.length_a   1.000
_cell.length_b   1.000
_cell.length_c   1.000
_cell.angle_alpha   90.00
_cell.angle_beta   90.00
_cell.angle_gamma   90.00
#
_symmetry.space_group_name_H-M   'P 1'
#
loop_
_entity.id
_entity.type
_entity.pdbx_description
1 polymer ?
#
loop_
_entity_poly.entity_id
_entity_poly.type
_entity_poly.pdbx_seq_one_letter_code
_entity_poly.pdbx_strand_id
1 'polypeptide(L)'
;MEDKISIQDDELLICDVCFMKVYHNDMMCNHCGYPLKGNSAKQKIFIKNRNINEIDFDAYKKNIKTAGIALYWVAASCALYGILQYRVDADEELKFYVLIGNLIAAMAFVSLGSWSRKKTLAAILSGTALYVTLQVLNMAYDPATIPRNFIVKILVAIALVRGLISAINIEKVKKELNIRK
;
A
#
# COMPACT_ATOMS: atom_id res chain seq x y z
N MET A 1 30.14 50.93 -25.42
CA MET A 1 30.92 49.80 -24.87
C MET A 1 30.02 48.59 -24.97
N GLU A 2 30.14 47.86 -26.08
CA GLU A 2 29.40 46.62 -26.30
C GLU A 2 30.04 45.53 -25.46
N ASP A 3 29.30 45.09 -24.45
CA ASP A 3 29.71 44.04 -23.53
C ASP A 3 29.68 42.72 -24.30
N LYS A 4 30.87 42.23 -24.68
CA LYS A 4 31.03 40.93 -25.34
C LYS A 4 30.78 39.83 -24.32
N ILE A 5 29.52 39.42 -24.18
CA ILE A 5 29.16 38.19 -23.49
C ILE A 5 29.70 37.04 -24.36
N SER A 6 30.87 36.54 -23.99
CA SER A 6 31.46 35.32 -24.54
C SER A 6 30.58 34.15 -24.12
N ILE A 7 29.76 33.65 -25.04
CA ILE A 7 29.09 32.36 -24.92
C ILE A 7 30.21 31.32 -25.06
N GLN A 8 30.70 30.81 -23.93
CA GLN A 8 31.53 29.60 -23.92
C GLN A 8 30.66 28.46 -24.44
N ASP A 9 31.08 27.86 -25.55
CA ASP A 9 30.60 26.55 -26.00
C ASP A 9 30.96 25.52 -24.91
N ASP A 10 30.11 25.39 -23.90
CA ASP A 10 30.19 24.29 -22.94
C ASP A 10 29.90 23.00 -23.71
N GLU A 11 30.93 22.16 -23.85
CA GLU A 11 30.83 20.84 -24.47
C GLU A 11 29.65 20.06 -23.85
N LEU A 12 28.71 19.66 -24.71
CA LEU A 12 27.53 18.91 -24.29
C LEU A 12 27.88 17.42 -24.20
N LEU A 13 27.67 16.83 -23.03
CA LEU A 13 27.80 15.39 -22.82
C LEU A 13 26.44 14.74 -22.58
N ILE A 14 26.40 13.41 -22.69
CA ILE A 14 25.23 12.59 -22.42
C ILE A 14 25.43 11.94 -21.05
N CYS A 15 24.43 12.03 -20.18
CA CYS A 15 24.47 11.33 -18.90
C CYS A 15 24.35 9.80 -19.10
N ASP A 16 25.28 9.03 -18.53
CA ASP A 16 25.32 7.56 -18.65
C ASP A 16 24.11 6.82 -18.04
N VAL A 17 23.28 7.51 -17.25
CA VAL A 17 22.17 6.88 -16.51
C VAL A 17 20.79 7.29 -17.03
N CYS A 18 20.61 8.53 -17.47
CA CYS A 18 19.33 9.00 -17.99
C CYS A 18 19.36 9.42 -19.46
N PHE A 19 20.52 9.38 -20.10
CA PHE A 19 20.75 9.73 -21.51
C PHE A 19 20.32 11.17 -21.88
N MET A 20 20.15 12.05 -20.89
CA MET A 20 19.87 13.47 -21.11
C MET A 20 21.18 14.24 -21.37
N LYS A 21 21.07 15.29 -22.18
CA LYS A 21 22.18 16.23 -22.42
C LYS A 21 22.47 17.02 -21.14
N VAL A 22 23.75 17.10 -20.77
CA VAL A 22 24.28 17.80 -19.59
C VAL A 22 25.52 18.59 -20.00
N TYR A 23 25.82 19.67 -19.27
CA TYR A 23 27.02 20.45 -19.55
C TYR A 23 28.25 19.76 -18.96
N HIS A 24 29.40 19.83 -19.64
CA HIS A 24 30.65 19.26 -19.15
C HIS A 24 31.04 19.75 -17.75
N ASN A 25 30.66 20.98 -17.41
CA ASN A 25 31.00 21.58 -16.12
C ASN A 25 30.08 21.17 -14.97
N ASP A 26 28.95 20.53 -15.23
CA ASP A 26 27.99 20.13 -14.20
C ASP A 26 28.58 19.08 -13.25
N MET A 27 28.49 19.30 -11.94
CA MET A 27 28.89 18.30 -10.93
C MET A 27 27.90 17.13 -10.85
N MET A 28 26.63 17.40 -11.16
CA MET A 28 25.51 16.46 -11.08
C MET A 28 24.58 16.65 -12.28
N CYS A 29 23.95 15.58 -12.74
CA CYS A 29 22.95 15.67 -13.79
C CYS A 29 21.70 16.41 -13.28
N ASN A 30 21.32 17.51 -13.95
CA ASN A 30 20.16 18.31 -13.59
C ASN A 30 18.81 17.59 -13.77
N HIS A 31 18.79 16.47 -14.50
CA HIS A 31 17.58 15.68 -14.74
C HIS A 31 17.41 14.52 -13.75
N CYS A 32 18.48 13.78 -13.44
CA CYS A 32 18.38 12.58 -12.59
C CYS A 32 19.19 12.64 -11.30
N GLY A 33 20.07 13.63 -11.11
CA GLY A 33 20.94 13.74 -9.93
C GLY A 33 22.20 12.86 -9.97
N TYR A 34 22.51 12.20 -11.08
CA TYR A 34 23.71 11.38 -11.21
C TYR A 34 24.99 12.22 -11.07
N PRO A 35 25.95 11.84 -10.20
CA PRO A 35 27.17 12.61 -10.00
C PRO A 35 28.17 12.40 -11.15
N LEU A 36 28.15 13.29 -12.14
CA LEU A 36 28.99 13.24 -13.34
C LEU A 36 30.49 13.27 -12.99
N LYS A 37 30.88 14.13 -12.05
CA LYS A 37 32.27 14.27 -11.56
C LYS A 37 32.52 13.56 -10.22
N GLY A 38 31.61 12.67 -9.81
CA GLY A 38 31.77 11.88 -8.59
C GLY A 38 32.86 10.83 -8.72
N ASN A 39 33.46 10.41 -7.60
CA ASN A 39 34.32 9.23 -7.61
C ASN A 39 33.52 7.96 -7.98
N SER A 40 34.22 6.93 -8.44
CA SER A 40 33.60 5.66 -8.84
C SER A 40 32.74 5.03 -7.73
N ALA A 41 33.08 5.28 -6.45
CA ALA A 41 32.27 4.85 -5.31
C ALA A 41 30.92 5.57 -5.24
N LYS A 42 30.88 6.91 -5.37
CA LYS A 42 29.67 7.73 -5.35
C LYS A 42 28.75 7.42 -6.53
N GLN A 43 29.32 7.24 -7.72
CA GLN A 43 28.58 6.83 -8.91
C GLN A 43 27.94 5.45 -8.74
N LYS A 44 28.69 4.46 -8.24
CA LYS A 44 28.16 3.13 -7.92
C LYS A 44 27.08 3.17 -6.84
N ILE A 45 27.26 3.96 -5.78
CA ILE A 45 26.26 4.14 -4.71
C ILE A 45 24.97 4.73 -5.29
N PHE A 46 25.07 5.73 -6.17
CA PHE A 46 23.90 6.32 -6.81
C PHE A 46 23.11 5.29 -7.65
N ILE A 47 23.80 4.54 -8.52
CA ILE A 47 23.17 3.50 -9.34
C ILE A 47 22.55 2.41 -8.46
N LYS A 48 23.26 2.00 -7.39
CA LYS A 48 22.76 1.02 -6.43
C LYS A 48 21.48 1.53 -5.73
N ASN A 49 21.48 2.76 -5.23
CA ASN A 49 20.32 3.33 -4.53
C ASN A 49 19.12 3.47 -5.47
N ARG A 50 19.34 3.83 -6.74
CA ARG A 50 18.29 3.89 -7.75
C ARG A 50 17.66 2.52 -7.99
N ASN A 51 18.47 1.48 -8.18
CA ASN A 51 17.98 0.11 -8.36
C ASN A 51 17.26 -0.41 -7.13
N ILE A 52 17.76 -0.12 -5.92
CA ILE A 52 17.08 -0.52 -4.67
C ILE A 52 15.69 0.12 -4.59
N ASN A 53 15.58 1.43 -4.85
CA ASN A 53 14.30 2.13 -4.80
C ASN A 53 13.29 1.59 -5.83
N GLU A 54 13.75 1.19 -7.02
CA GLU A 54 12.91 0.59 -8.05
C GLU A 54 12.41 -0.80 -7.66
N ILE A 55 13.30 -1.66 -7.14
CA ILE A 55 12.96 -2.99 -6.62
C ILE A 55 11.98 -2.87 -5.44
N ASP A 56 12.23 -1.95 -4.51
CA ASP A 56 11.37 -1.71 -3.36
C ASP A 56 9.97 -1.26 -3.82
N PHE A 57 9.88 -0.35 -4.79
CA PHE A 57 8.59 0.13 -5.30
C PHE A 57 7.72 -0.99 -5.86
N ASP A 58 8.30 -1.93 -6.60
CA ASP A 58 7.58 -3.09 -7.13
C ASP A 58 7.22 -4.11 -6.05
N ALA A 59 8.11 -4.35 -5.08
CA ALA A 59 7.82 -5.17 -3.92
C ALA A 59 6.65 -4.59 -3.11
N TYR A 60 6.63 -3.27 -2.89
CA TYR A 60 5.53 -2.61 -2.21
C TYR A 60 4.22 -2.67 -3.00
N LYS A 61 4.25 -2.49 -4.34
CA LYS A 61 3.04 -2.63 -5.19
C LYS A 61 2.43 -4.02 -5.07
N LYS A 62 3.27 -5.05 -5.02
CA LYS A 62 2.83 -6.43 -4.80
C LYS A 62 2.17 -6.57 -3.43
N ASN A 63 2.78 -6.04 -2.38
CA ASN A 63 2.23 -6.07 -1.02
C ASN A 63 0.89 -5.33 -0.91
N ILE A 64 0.71 -4.22 -1.63
CA ILE A 64 -0.56 -3.49 -1.73
C ILE A 64 -1.67 -4.34 -2.35
N LYS A 65 -1.37 -5.06 -3.45
CA LYS A 65 -2.35 -5.95 -4.08
C LYS A 65 -2.77 -7.07 -3.13
N THR A 66 -1.80 -7.63 -2.39
CA THR A 66 -2.06 -8.62 -1.35
C THR A 66 -2.92 -8.07 -0.22
N ALA A 67 -2.73 -6.81 0.17
CA ALA A 67 -3.54 -6.16 1.19
C ALA A 67 -4.99 -5.92 0.77
N GLY A 68 -5.23 -5.57 -0.51
CA GLY A 68 -6.57 -5.52 -1.08
C GLY A 68 -7.25 -6.90 -1.07
N ILE A 69 -6.50 -7.96 -1.35
CA ILE A 69 -6.97 -9.36 -1.25
C ILE A 69 -7.37 -9.73 0.19
N ALA A 70 -6.68 -9.19 1.20
CA ALA A 70 -7.04 -9.43 2.60
C ALA A 70 -8.48 -8.98 2.94
N LEU A 71 -8.98 -7.90 2.33
CA LEU A 71 -10.37 -7.45 2.50
C LEU A 71 -11.38 -8.49 1.99
N TYR A 72 -11.07 -9.19 0.89
CA TYR A 72 -11.91 -10.29 0.39
C TYR A 72 -11.86 -11.50 1.31
N TRP A 73 -10.70 -11.79 1.93
CA TRP A 73 -10.61 -12.83 2.96
C TRP A 73 -11.46 -12.49 4.19
N VAL A 74 -11.48 -11.21 4.61
CA VAL A 74 -12.36 -10.76 5.69
C VAL A 74 -13.81 -10.96 5.29
N ALA A 75 -14.22 -10.53 4.10
CA ALA A 75 -15.57 -10.71 3.60
C ALA A 75 -16.00 -12.19 3.57
N ALA A 76 -15.13 -13.07 3.05
CA ALA A 76 -15.36 -14.49 3.03
C ALA A 76 -15.51 -15.07 4.44
N SER A 77 -14.66 -14.63 5.38
CA SER A 77 -14.74 -15.06 6.77
C SER A 77 -16.04 -14.60 7.45
N CYS A 78 -16.50 -13.36 7.20
CA CYS A 78 -17.77 -12.86 7.72
C CYS A 78 -18.96 -13.67 7.16
N ALA A 79 -18.98 -13.90 5.84
CA ALA A 79 -20.04 -14.68 5.21
C ALA A 79 -20.08 -16.13 5.73
N LEU A 80 -18.91 -16.79 5.80
CA LEU A 80 -18.80 -18.15 6.32
C LEU A 80 -19.24 -18.23 7.78
N TYR A 81 -18.82 -17.27 8.61
CA TYR A 81 -19.21 -17.21 10.01
C TYR A 81 -20.72 -17.05 10.19
N GLY A 82 -21.35 -16.15 9.43
CA GLY A 82 -22.80 -15.96 9.45
C GLY A 82 -23.56 -17.23 9.05
N ILE A 83 -23.09 -17.95 8.02
CA ILE A 83 -23.69 -19.22 7.59
C ILE A 83 -23.52 -20.31 8.67
N LEU A 84 -22.36 -20.40 9.31
CA LEU A 84 -22.11 -21.39 10.36
C LEU A 84 -22.98 -21.13 11.60
N GLN A 85 -23.09 -19.87 12.04
CA GLN A 85 -23.96 -19.51 13.17
C GLN A 85 -25.43 -19.80 12.86
N TYR A 86 -25.89 -19.52 11.64
CA TYR A 86 -27.26 -19.84 11.22
C TYR A 86 -27.61 -21.34 11.38
N ARG A 87 -26.62 -22.23 11.30
CA ARG A 87 -26.81 -23.68 11.48
C ARG A 87 -26.72 -24.15 12.93
N VAL A 88 -26.06 -23.39 13.80
CA VAL A 88 -25.74 -23.81 15.17
C VAL A 88 -26.69 -23.18 16.20
N ASP A 89 -27.17 -21.96 15.95
CA ASP A 89 -28.02 -21.25 16.90
C ASP A 89 -29.45 -21.82 16.93
N ALA A 90 -29.94 -22.06 18.14
CA ALA A 90 -31.28 -22.59 18.37
C ALA A 90 -32.38 -21.51 18.32
N ASP A 91 -32.01 -20.24 18.49
CA ASP A 91 -32.94 -19.11 18.48
C ASP A 91 -33.23 -18.66 17.05
N GLU A 92 -34.52 -18.72 16.65
CA GLU A 92 -34.93 -18.43 15.28
C GLU A 92 -34.87 -16.96 14.89
N GLU A 93 -35.09 -16.05 15.84
CA GLU A 93 -35.02 -14.61 15.56
C GLU A 93 -33.56 -14.18 15.50
N LEU A 94 -32.77 -14.62 16.49
CA LEU A 94 -31.36 -14.23 16.60
C LEU A 94 -30.53 -14.70 15.40
N LYS A 95 -30.74 -15.95 14.94
CA LYS A 95 -29.99 -16.51 13.80
C LYS A 95 -30.18 -15.70 12.51
N PHE A 96 -31.36 -15.14 12.29
CA PHE A 96 -31.66 -14.38 11.07
C PHE A 96 -30.98 -13.00 11.09
N TYR A 97 -31.03 -12.30 12.22
CA TYR A 97 -30.34 -11.01 12.39
C TYR A 97 -28.84 -11.14 12.25
N VAL A 98 -28.24 -12.17 12.85
CA VAL A 98 -26.79 -12.41 12.76
C VAL A 98 -26.36 -12.74 11.32
N LEU A 99 -27.14 -13.53 10.59
CA LEU A 99 -26.86 -13.87 9.20
C LEU A 99 -26.88 -12.62 8.31
N ILE A 100 -27.92 -11.79 8.43
CA ILE A 100 -28.05 -10.54 7.66
C ILE A 100 -26.92 -9.57 8.00
N GLY A 101 -26.62 -9.37 9.29
CA GLY A 101 -25.54 -8.49 9.72
C GLY A 101 -24.19 -8.90 9.13
N ASN A 102 -23.87 -10.20 9.14
CA ASN A 102 -22.64 -10.72 8.55
C ASN A 102 -22.62 -10.60 7.01
N LEU A 103 -23.76 -10.77 6.34
CA LEU A 103 -23.88 -10.57 4.90
C LEU A 103 -23.65 -9.10 4.50
N ILE A 104 -24.23 -8.15 5.25
CA ILE A 104 -24.02 -6.72 5.04
C ILE A 104 -22.54 -6.37 5.26
N ALA A 105 -21.93 -6.87 6.34
CA ALA A 105 -20.51 -6.68 6.60
C ALA A 105 -19.64 -7.24 5.46
N ALA A 106 -19.94 -8.46 4.99
CA ALA A 106 -19.25 -9.08 3.86
C ALA A 106 -19.35 -8.23 2.59
N MET A 107 -20.55 -7.72 2.26
CA MET A 107 -20.74 -6.82 1.11
C MET A 107 -19.96 -5.52 1.26
N ALA A 108 -19.88 -4.94 2.46
CA ALA A 108 -19.09 -3.76 2.73
C ALA A 108 -17.59 -4.02 2.50
N PHE A 109 -17.07 -5.15 2.99
CA PHE A 109 -15.67 -5.55 2.77
C PHE A 109 -15.36 -5.86 1.31
N VAL A 110 -16.27 -6.50 0.56
CA VAL A 110 -16.12 -6.69 -0.89
C VAL A 110 -16.08 -5.34 -1.63
N SER A 111 -16.94 -4.40 -1.24
CA SER A 111 -16.97 -3.06 -1.84
C SER A 111 -15.67 -2.31 -1.59
N LEU A 112 -15.15 -2.35 -0.37
CA LEU A 112 -13.84 -1.81 -0.01
C LEU A 112 -12.70 -2.52 -0.75
N GLY A 113 -12.76 -3.85 -0.86
CA GLY A 113 -11.82 -4.66 -1.63
C GLY A 113 -11.76 -4.25 -3.10
N SER A 114 -12.92 -3.98 -3.72
CA SER A 114 -13.00 -3.49 -5.10
C SER A 114 -12.45 -2.07 -5.22
N TRP A 115 -12.83 -1.20 -4.27
CA TRP A 115 -12.36 0.19 -4.23
C TRP A 115 -10.85 0.33 -3.95
N SER A 116 -10.25 -0.65 -3.27
CA SER A 116 -8.81 -0.71 -2.99
C SER A 116 -7.95 -0.70 -4.26
N ARG A 117 -8.50 -1.07 -5.42
CA ARG A 117 -7.80 -1.01 -6.71
C ARG A 117 -7.52 0.44 -7.15
N LYS A 118 -8.37 1.39 -6.73
CA LYS A 118 -8.25 2.83 -7.05
C LYS A 118 -7.57 3.59 -5.91
N LYS A 119 -8.00 3.36 -4.67
CA LYS A 119 -7.50 4.04 -3.47
C LYS A 119 -7.21 3.02 -2.38
N THR A 120 -6.09 2.30 -2.51
CA THR A 120 -5.72 1.23 -1.60
C THR A 120 -5.64 1.69 -0.15
N LEU A 121 -4.98 2.81 0.12
CA LEU A 121 -4.73 3.28 1.49
C LEU A 121 -6.04 3.62 2.21
N ALA A 122 -6.91 4.40 1.56
CA ALA A 122 -8.24 4.72 2.10
C ALA A 122 -9.07 3.45 2.33
N ALA A 123 -9.07 2.51 1.38
CA ALA A 123 -9.84 1.27 1.50
C ALA A 123 -9.35 0.36 2.64
N ILE A 124 -8.02 0.20 2.80
CA ILE A 124 -7.45 -0.60 3.89
C ILE A 124 -7.74 0.07 5.24
N LEU A 125 -7.59 1.39 5.33
CA LEU A 125 -7.85 2.13 6.56
C LEU A 125 -9.32 2.01 6.99
N SER A 126 -10.25 2.26 6.05
CA SER A 126 -11.69 2.11 6.29
C SER A 126 -12.07 0.67 6.62
N GLY A 127 -11.51 -0.32 5.92
CA GLY A 127 -11.76 -1.74 6.19
C GLY A 127 -11.24 -2.16 7.57
N THR A 128 -10.05 -1.70 7.95
CA THR A 128 -9.48 -1.99 9.27
C THR A 128 -10.33 -1.35 10.37
N ALA A 129 -10.75 -0.10 10.20
CA ALA A 129 -11.63 0.58 11.14
C ALA A 129 -12.97 -0.18 11.29
N LEU A 130 -13.61 -0.53 10.18
CA LEU A 130 -14.85 -1.31 10.19
C LEU A 130 -14.68 -2.66 10.88
N TYR A 131 -13.60 -3.37 10.60
CA TYR A 131 -13.31 -4.66 11.24
C TYR A 131 -13.15 -4.54 12.76
N VAL A 132 -12.39 -3.54 13.21
CA VAL A 132 -12.21 -3.27 14.65
C VAL A 132 -13.55 -2.93 15.29
N THR A 133 -14.36 -2.06 14.67
CA THR A 133 -15.70 -1.72 15.17
C THR A 133 -16.56 -2.98 15.31
N LEU A 134 -16.60 -3.86 14.31
CA LEU A 134 -17.35 -5.12 14.38
C LEU A 134 -16.84 -6.04 15.51
N GLN A 135 -15.53 -6.09 15.77
CA GLN A 135 -15.01 -6.88 16.91
C GLN A 135 -15.42 -6.29 18.25
N VAL A 136 -15.39 -4.96 18.40
CA VAL A 136 -15.83 -4.29 19.63
C VAL A 136 -17.32 -4.53 19.88
N LEU A 137 -18.16 -4.44 18.84
CA LEU A 137 -19.59 -4.74 18.95
C LEU A 137 -19.84 -6.19 19.39
N ASN A 138 -19.14 -7.15 18.77
CA ASN A 138 -19.26 -8.57 19.15
C ASN A 138 -18.79 -8.82 20.59
N MET A 139 -17.72 -8.15 21.03
CA MET A 139 -17.20 -8.27 22.39
C MET A 139 -18.19 -7.73 23.43
N ALA A 140 -18.94 -6.67 23.09
CA ALA A 140 -19.97 -6.12 23.96
C ALA A 140 -21.21 -7.02 24.05
N TYR A 141 -21.51 -7.78 22.99
CA TYR A 141 -22.69 -8.65 22.93
C TYR A 141 -22.45 -10.01 23.61
N ASP A 142 -21.35 -10.68 23.30
CA ASP A 142 -20.99 -11.97 23.93
C ASP A 142 -19.47 -12.19 24.00
N PRO A 143 -18.83 -11.94 25.16
CA PRO A 143 -17.39 -12.14 25.33
C PRO A 143 -16.96 -13.62 25.27
N ALA A 144 -17.87 -14.58 25.40
CA ALA A 144 -17.56 -16.02 25.38
C ALA A 144 -17.25 -16.55 23.96
N THR A 145 -17.59 -15.80 22.91
CA THR A 145 -17.32 -16.19 21.51
C THR A 145 -15.88 -15.89 21.05
N ILE A 146 -15.08 -15.18 21.85
CA ILE A 146 -13.70 -14.77 21.54
C ILE A 146 -12.74 -15.96 21.32
N PRO A 147 -12.72 -17.02 22.14
CA PRO A 147 -11.69 -18.06 22.04
C PRO A 147 -11.85 -18.96 20.81
N ARG A 148 -13.09 -19.15 20.34
CA ARG A 148 -13.40 -20.21 19.35
C ARG A 148 -12.88 -19.91 17.94
N ASN A 149 -12.70 -18.63 17.59
CA ASN A 149 -12.29 -18.20 16.24
C ASN A 149 -11.07 -17.27 16.24
N PHE A 150 -10.23 -17.36 17.28
CA PHE A 150 -9.13 -16.42 17.50
C PHE A 150 -8.03 -16.48 16.42
N ILE A 151 -7.74 -17.67 15.88
CA ILE A 151 -6.67 -17.89 14.89
C ILE A 151 -6.94 -17.12 13.59
N VAL A 152 -8.16 -17.23 13.04
CA VAL A 152 -8.53 -16.56 11.78
C VAL A 152 -8.55 -15.04 11.97
N LYS A 153 -9.06 -14.56 13.12
CA LYS A 153 -9.09 -13.13 13.46
C LYS A 153 -7.69 -12.53 13.54
N ILE A 154 -6.72 -13.25 14.14
CA ILE A 154 -5.32 -12.83 14.20
C ILE A 154 -4.69 -12.79 12.82
N LEU A 155 -4.85 -13.84 12.02
CA LEU A 155 -4.27 -13.89 10.67
C LEU A 155 -4.75 -12.73 9.81
N VAL A 156 -6.06 -12.45 9.87
CA VAL A 156 -6.68 -11.30 9.19
C VAL A 156 -6.13 -9.97 9.73
N ALA A 157 -6.02 -9.80 11.05
CA ALA A 157 -5.49 -8.58 11.64
C ALA A 157 -4.04 -8.33 11.24
N ILE A 158 -3.17 -9.35 11.28
CA ILE A 158 -1.77 -9.25 10.85
C ILE A 158 -1.69 -8.89 9.36
N ALA A 159 -2.52 -9.50 8.52
CA ALA A 159 -2.57 -9.19 7.09
C ALA A 159 -2.99 -7.74 6.83
N LEU A 160 -4.00 -7.24 7.55
CA LEU A 160 -4.46 -5.85 7.44
C LEU A 160 -3.39 -4.85 7.91
N VAL A 161 -2.75 -5.10 9.05
CA VAL A 161 -1.69 -4.23 9.60
C VAL A 161 -0.48 -4.17 8.67
N ARG A 162 -0.02 -5.33 8.17
CA ARG A 162 1.08 -5.38 7.19
C ARG A 162 0.71 -4.67 5.89
N GLY A 163 -0.53 -4.81 5.45
CA GLY A 163 -1.08 -4.11 4.31
C GLY A 163 -1.10 -2.60 4.48
N LEU A 164 -1.52 -2.11 5.65
CA LEU A 164 -1.56 -0.69 5.98
C LEU A 164 -0.16 -0.07 5.99
N ILE A 165 0.82 -0.71 6.66
CA ILE A 165 2.21 -0.24 6.70
C ILE A 165 2.80 -0.14 5.29
N SER A 166 2.57 -1.17 4.46
CA SER A 166 3.04 -1.18 3.06
C SER A 166 2.41 -0.06 2.23
N ALA A 167 1.13 0.21 2.44
CA ALA A 167 0.41 1.24 1.71
C ALA A 167 0.88 2.67 2.10
N ILE A 168 1.17 2.91 3.38
CA ILE A 168 1.75 4.17 3.87
C ILE A 168 3.13 4.42 3.26
N ASN A 169 3.98 3.41 3.18
CA ASN A 169 5.32 3.56 2.62
C ASN A 169 5.28 3.92 1.12
N ILE A 170 4.36 3.34 0.33
CA ILE A 170 4.20 3.73 -1.07
C ILE A 170 3.75 5.17 -1.21
N GLU A 171 2.78 5.62 -0.41
CA GLU A 171 2.33 7.01 -0.52
C GLU A 171 3.43 8.01 -0.19
N LYS A 172 4.31 7.69 0.77
CA LYS A 172 5.51 8.48 1.07
C LYS A 172 6.46 8.50 -0.12
N VAL A 173 6.82 7.34 -0.66
CA VAL A 173 7.71 7.23 -1.84
C VAL A 173 7.12 7.93 -3.06
N LYS A 174 5.80 7.83 -3.28
CA LYS A 174 5.09 8.50 -4.39
C LYS A 174 5.10 10.03 -4.23
N LYS A 175 4.98 10.54 -3.00
CA LYS A 175 5.11 11.97 -2.68
C LYS A 175 6.53 12.47 -2.88
N GLU A 176 7.53 11.72 -2.42
CA GLU A 176 8.95 12.07 -2.56
C GLU A 176 9.42 12.06 -4.01
N LEU A 177 8.93 11.12 -4.82
CA LEU A 177 9.28 11.03 -6.24
C LEU A 177 8.40 11.92 -7.15
N ASN A 178 7.46 12.70 -6.59
CA ASN A 178 6.49 13.54 -7.31
C ASN A 178 5.77 12.81 -8.47
N ILE A 179 5.60 11.48 -8.36
CA ILE A 179 4.95 10.68 -9.39
C ILE A 179 3.44 10.86 -9.23
N ARG A 180 2.88 11.91 -9.85
CA ARG A 180 1.43 12.07 -9.96
C ARG A 180 0.87 11.02 -10.92
N LYS A 181 0.04 10.14 -10.38
CA LYS A 181 -0.92 9.33 -11.13
C LYS A 181 -2.23 9.40 -10.39
#